data_AF-A0A943PGD1-F1
#
_entry.id   AF-A0A943PGD1-F1
#
_cell.length_a   1.000
_cell.length_b   1.000
_cell.length_c   1.000
_cell.angle_alpha   90.00
_cell.angle_beta   90.00
_cell.angle_gamma   90.00
#
_symmetry.space_group_name_H-M   'P 1'
#
loop_
_entity.id
_entity.type
_entity.pdbx_description
1 polymer ?
#
loop_
_entity_poly.entity_id
_entity_poly.type
_entity_poly.pdbx_seq_one_letter_code
_entity_poly.pdbx_strand_id
1 'polypeptide(L)'
;MNVQHPDIKIRYIRTKNKTRKLVTYSSDDCELRVRHKRINDFIEARFIPSIFSKGYVKNRSIYHNALAHLYNDYFIMLDIKDFFPHICHKQLADKLFYEMNLLSREQISMKECKNVIELCSVSSRGLPLGFITSPLLSNVYMKEFDGIFFGQLKKLGLENPIYTRYVDDITVSFKYSNRIPPIEVENQVVDLAQSLLSKYGLQLNNRKKRSYNLNISNHVRITGINITKQPDNKRLLTVGRATKNELYWGAIDCLKSRDPEKIAHIKGMQSFILSIEKNGYEKCYSKAMIQQIRNLGFFSLKELIDSLD
;
A
#
# COMPACT_ATOMS: atom_id res chain seq x y z
N MET A 1 14.34 27.07 2.18
CA MET A 1 14.48 25.74 2.83
C MET A 1 13.63 25.73 4.08
N ASN A 2 12.54 24.95 4.10
CA ASN A 2 11.37 25.15 4.97
C ASN A 2 11.44 24.42 6.34
N VAL A 3 12.54 23.76 6.70
CA VAL A 3 12.60 22.91 7.92
C VAL A 3 12.41 23.70 9.23
N GLN A 4 12.65 25.01 9.22
CA GLN A 4 12.49 25.91 10.37
C GLN A 4 11.09 26.55 10.46
N HIS A 5 10.14 26.15 9.61
CA HIS A 5 8.78 26.68 9.68
C HIS A 5 8.13 26.32 11.03
N PRO A 6 7.48 27.28 11.74
CA PRO A 6 6.92 27.04 13.08
C PRO A 6 5.89 25.91 13.13
N ASP A 7 5.16 25.72 12.02
CA ASP A 7 4.18 24.64 11.89
C ASP A 7 4.76 23.23 11.63
N ILE A 8 6.08 23.08 11.60
CA ILE A 8 6.73 21.80 11.28
C ILE A 8 7.33 21.17 12.54
N LYS A 9 7.06 19.88 12.74
CA LYS A 9 7.60 19.06 13.81
C LYS A 9 8.29 17.82 13.24
N ILE A 10 9.49 17.53 13.74
CA ILE A 10 10.21 16.30 13.43
C ILE A 10 9.91 15.27 14.51
N ARG A 11 9.50 14.07 14.09
CA ARG A 11 9.32 12.90 14.96
C ARG A 11 10.19 11.76 14.47
N TYR A 12 10.61 10.88 15.37
CA TYR A 12 11.34 9.67 15.03
C TYR A 12 10.52 8.46 15.42
N ILE A 13 10.18 7.62 14.45
CA ILE A 13 9.46 6.37 14.70
C ILE A 13 10.45 5.22 14.62
N ARG A 14 10.55 4.44 15.71
CA ARG A 14 11.26 3.17 15.69
C ARG A 14 10.39 2.12 15.01
N THR A 15 10.90 1.52 13.94
CA THR A 15 10.38 0.30 13.33
C THR A 15 11.30 -0.86 13.69
N LYS A 16 10.85 -2.12 13.54
CA LYS A 16 11.61 -3.32 13.94
C LYS A 16 13.10 -3.29 13.57
N ASN A 17 13.44 -2.72 12.40
CA ASN A 17 14.81 -2.76 11.86
C ASN A 17 15.44 -1.37 11.63
N LYS A 18 14.70 -0.26 11.85
CA LYS A 18 15.22 1.09 11.60
C LYS A 18 14.43 2.19 12.29
N THR A 19 15.09 3.31 12.56
CA THR A 19 14.43 4.57 12.94
C THR A 19 14.10 5.37 11.69
N ARG A 20 12.84 5.79 11.54
CA ARG A 20 12.38 6.66 10.44
C ARG A 20 12.19 8.08 10.95
N LYS A 21 12.79 9.05 10.26
CA LYS A 21 12.50 10.47 10.45
C LYS A 21 11.18 10.80 9.77
N LEU A 22 10.22 11.30 10.53
CA LEU A 22 8.98 11.88 10.05
C LEU A 22 9.04 13.39 10.20
N VAL A 23 8.62 14.09 9.16
CA VAL A 23 8.40 15.53 9.18
C VAL A 23 6.90 15.70 9.05
N THR A 24 6.27 16.25 10.09
CA THR A 24 4.82 16.37 10.24
C THR A 24 4.46 17.76 10.75
N TYR A 25 3.17 18.00 10.98
CA TYR A 25 2.64 19.26 11.47
C TYR A 25 2.80 19.40 12.99
N SER A 26 2.89 20.64 13.46
CA SER A 26 2.92 21.00 14.89
C SER A 26 1.60 20.65 15.59
N SER A 27 0.48 20.95 14.96
CA SER A 27 -0.89 20.66 15.40
C SER A 27 -1.80 20.31 14.22
N ASP A 28 -3.02 19.88 14.50
CA ASP A 28 -4.01 19.49 13.48
C ASP A 28 -4.64 20.71 12.75
N ASP A 29 -4.61 21.88 13.37
CA ASP A 29 -5.24 23.13 12.94
C ASP A 29 -4.24 24.18 12.45
N CYS A 30 -2.93 23.86 12.42
CA CYS A 30 -1.91 24.81 11.99
C CYS A 30 -2.11 25.28 10.54
N GLU A 31 -1.69 26.51 10.27
CA GLU A 31 -1.95 27.18 9.00
C GLU A 31 -1.37 26.40 7.80
N LEU A 32 -0.16 25.86 7.96
CA LEU A 32 0.47 25.04 6.93
C LEU A 32 -0.36 23.80 6.56
N ARG A 33 -0.95 23.11 7.56
CA ARG A 33 -1.79 21.94 7.29
C ARG A 33 -3.08 22.33 6.57
N VAL A 34 -3.70 23.43 6.96
CA VAL A 34 -4.90 23.97 6.30
C VAL A 34 -4.59 24.33 4.83
N ARG A 35 -3.48 25.01 4.57
CA ARG A 35 -3.02 25.31 3.21
C ARG A 35 -2.75 24.04 2.40
N HIS A 36 -2.07 23.06 2.99
CA HIS A 36 -1.80 21.77 2.33
C HIS A 36 -3.08 21.00 2.01
N LYS A 37 -4.11 21.12 2.86
CA LYS A 37 -5.42 20.51 2.60
C LYS A 37 -6.06 21.12 1.35
N ARG A 38 -6.08 22.46 1.26
CA ARG A 38 -6.59 23.18 0.08
C ARG A 38 -5.84 22.81 -1.21
N ILE A 39 -4.51 22.67 -1.14
CA ILE A 39 -3.70 22.19 -2.26
C ILE A 39 -4.10 20.77 -2.66
N ASN A 40 -4.26 19.88 -1.69
CA ASN A 40 -4.62 18.49 -1.95
C ASN A 40 -6.01 18.38 -2.59
N ASP A 41 -7.00 19.12 -2.08
CA ASP A 41 -8.35 19.20 -2.62
C ASP A 41 -8.34 19.74 -4.06
N PHE A 42 -7.55 20.78 -4.33
CA PHE A 42 -7.39 21.36 -5.66
C PHE A 42 -6.81 20.37 -6.69
N ILE A 43 -5.77 19.63 -6.30
CA ILE A 43 -5.12 18.63 -7.14
C ILE A 43 -6.05 17.42 -7.33
N GLU A 44 -6.68 16.92 -6.27
CA GLU A 44 -7.57 15.74 -6.32
C GLU A 44 -8.78 15.98 -7.24
N ALA A 45 -9.30 17.21 -7.31
CA ALA A 45 -10.39 17.58 -8.22
C ALA A 45 -10.01 17.49 -9.72
N ARG A 46 -8.72 17.55 -10.06
CA ARG A 46 -8.22 17.59 -11.45
C ARG A 46 -7.41 16.36 -11.85
N PHE A 47 -6.78 15.69 -10.88
CA PHE A 47 -5.91 14.55 -11.11
C PHE A 47 -6.70 13.24 -11.16
N ILE A 48 -6.53 12.49 -12.25
CA ILE A 48 -7.00 11.11 -12.34
C ILE A 48 -5.85 10.17 -11.95
N PRO A 49 -5.91 9.43 -10.83
CA PRO A 49 -4.85 8.51 -10.45
C PRO A 49 -4.70 7.36 -11.46
N SER A 50 -3.44 6.92 -11.67
CA SER A 50 -3.12 5.70 -12.41
C SER A 50 -4.02 4.53 -11.97
N ILE A 51 -4.57 3.78 -12.91
CA ILE A 51 -5.40 2.59 -12.63
C ILE A 51 -4.65 1.49 -11.87
N PHE A 52 -3.31 1.50 -11.99
CA PHE A 52 -2.41 0.54 -11.36
C PHE A 52 -2.07 0.91 -9.90
N SER A 53 -2.20 2.19 -9.53
CA SER A 53 -1.94 2.64 -8.16
C SER A 53 -3.06 2.22 -7.21
N LYS A 54 -2.72 1.52 -6.13
CA LYS A 54 -3.67 1.08 -5.09
C LYS A 54 -3.43 1.77 -3.75
N GLY A 55 -2.29 2.44 -3.58
CA GLY A 55 -1.96 3.21 -2.39
C GLY A 55 -2.41 4.67 -2.50
N TYR A 56 -2.98 5.22 -1.43
CA TYR A 56 -3.44 6.61 -1.36
C TYR A 56 -4.43 7.02 -2.45
N VAL A 57 -5.28 6.10 -2.88
CA VAL A 57 -6.36 6.40 -3.83
C VAL A 57 -7.69 6.05 -3.16
N LYS A 58 -8.64 6.98 -3.21
CA LYS A 58 -9.98 6.80 -2.67
C LYS A 58 -10.61 5.51 -3.21
N ASN A 59 -11.30 4.78 -2.32
CA ASN A 59 -11.94 3.50 -2.62
C ASN A 59 -11.00 2.38 -3.12
N ARG A 60 -9.68 2.53 -2.98
CA ARG A 60 -8.70 1.47 -3.19
C ARG A 60 -8.05 1.13 -1.86
N SER A 61 -7.74 -0.14 -1.66
CA SER A 61 -7.19 -0.64 -0.40
C SER A 61 -6.24 -1.80 -0.67
N ILE A 62 -5.56 -2.26 0.38
CA ILE A 62 -4.72 -3.46 0.31
C ILE A 62 -5.52 -4.69 -0.19
N TYR A 63 -6.84 -4.75 0.06
CA TYR A 63 -7.72 -5.78 -0.50
C TYR A 63 -7.74 -5.73 -2.02
N HIS A 64 -8.03 -4.56 -2.60
CA HIS A 64 -8.06 -4.38 -4.05
C HIS A 64 -6.69 -4.62 -4.70
N ASN A 65 -5.61 -4.34 -3.95
CA ASN A 65 -4.26 -4.65 -4.37
C ASN A 65 -4.06 -6.16 -4.53
N ALA A 66 -4.33 -6.95 -3.48
CA ALA A 66 -4.20 -8.40 -3.54
C ALA A 66 -5.21 -9.04 -4.52
N LEU A 67 -6.45 -8.56 -4.55
CA LEU A 67 -7.52 -9.08 -5.41
C LEU A 67 -7.15 -9.05 -6.89
N ALA A 68 -6.46 -8.01 -7.35
CA ALA A 68 -6.03 -7.90 -8.75
C ALA A 68 -5.19 -9.10 -9.22
N HIS A 69 -4.44 -9.72 -8.30
CA HIS A 69 -3.53 -10.82 -8.60
C HIS A 69 -4.09 -12.22 -8.26
N LEU A 70 -5.36 -12.30 -7.82
CA LEU A 70 -5.95 -13.51 -7.22
C LEU A 70 -5.71 -14.77 -8.06
N TYR A 71 -5.86 -14.69 -9.38
CA TYR A 71 -5.84 -15.85 -10.27
C TYR A 71 -4.48 -16.14 -10.93
N ASN A 72 -3.38 -15.51 -10.52
CA ASN A 72 -2.04 -15.73 -11.08
C ASN A 72 -1.16 -16.66 -10.26
N ASP A 73 -0.16 -17.27 -10.88
CA ASP A 73 0.64 -18.37 -10.28
C ASP A 73 2.01 -17.91 -9.82
N TYR A 74 2.63 -17.01 -10.57
CA TYR A 74 3.95 -16.49 -10.27
C TYR A 74 3.88 -15.01 -9.94
N PHE A 75 4.65 -14.58 -8.94
CA PHE A 75 4.62 -13.23 -8.39
C PHE A 75 6.03 -12.71 -8.27
N ILE A 76 6.25 -11.48 -8.72
CA ILE A 76 7.50 -10.74 -8.58
C ILE A 76 7.15 -9.45 -7.83
N MET A 77 7.74 -9.29 -6.65
CA MET A 77 7.50 -8.18 -5.75
C MET A 77 8.77 -7.35 -5.62
N LEU A 78 8.65 -6.07 -5.90
CA LEU A 78 9.73 -5.10 -5.95
C LEU A 78 9.42 -3.93 -4.98
N ASP A 79 10.45 -3.27 -4.49
CA ASP A 79 10.35 -2.12 -3.56
C ASP A 79 11.24 -1.00 -4.08
N ILE A 80 10.75 0.24 -4.07
CA ILE A 80 11.55 1.39 -4.45
C ILE A 80 12.35 1.89 -3.23
N LYS A 81 13.67 1.93 -3.37
CA LYS A 81 14.57 2.35 -2.29
C LYS A 81 14.35 3.82 -1.97
N ASP A 82 14.08 4.09 -0.68
CA ASP A 82 13.97 5.45 -0.12
C ASP A 82 13.10 6.38 -0.99
N PHE A 83 11.94 5.86 -1.43
CA PHE A 83 11.06 6.46 -2.44
C PHE A 83 10.81 7.96 -2.23
N PHE A 84 10.22 8.33 -1.09
CA PHE A 84 9.85 9.71 -0.79
C PHE A 84 11.04 10.68 -0.82
N PRO A 85 12.17 10.42 -0.12
CA PRO A 85 13.37 11.24 -0.22
C PRO A 85 13.94 11.41 -1.64
N HIS A 86 13.71 10.45 -2.54
CA HIS A 86 14.32 10.46 -3.88
C HIS A 86 13.43 11.05 -4.98
N ILE A 87 12.24 11.57 -4.67
CA ILE A 87 11.39 12.23 -5.67
C ILE A 87 12.07 13.52 -6.19
N CYS A 88 12.21 13.62 -7.52
CA CYS A 88 12.84 14.76 -8.17
C CYS A 88 11.82 15.90 -8.37
N HIS A 89 12.06 17.07 -7.76
CA HIS A 89 11.13 18.19 -7.83
C HIS A 89 10.94 18.75 -9.24
N LYS A 90 11.98 18.78 -10.07
CA LYS A 90 11.87 19.21 -11.48
C LYS A 90 10.88 18.31 -12.24
N GLN A 91 11.09 16.99 -12.18
CA GLN A 91 10.18 16.04 -12.84
C GLN A 91 8.78 16.05 -12.22
N LEU A 92 8.67 16.26 -10.90
CA LEU A 92 7.37 16.40 -10.25
C LEU A 92 6.62 17.64 -10.75
N ALA A 93 7.31 18.76 -10.95
CA ALA A 93 6.72 19.99 -11.50
C ALA A 93 6.23 19.78 -12.94
N ASP A 94 7.04 19.13 -13.78
CA ASP A 94 6.68 18.82 -15.17
C ASP A 94 5.44 17.92 -15.24
N LYS A 95 5.38 16.87 -14.40
CA LYS A 95 4.25 15.95 -14.34
C LYS A 95 3.00 16.61 -13.74
N LEU A 96 3.15 17.40 -12.68
CA LEU A 96 2.04 18.13 -12.07
C LEU A 96 1.45 19.12 -13.08
N PHE A 97 2.29 19.87 -13.78
CA PHE A 97 1.86 20.81 -14.82
C PHE A 97 1.07 20.10 -15.92
N TYR A 98 1.57 18.97 -16.42
CA TYR A 98 0.86 18.17 -17.43
C TYR A 98 -0.50 17.69 -16.92
N GLU A 99 -0.55 17.07 -15.74
CA GLU A 99 -1.77 16.47 -15.18
C GLU A 99 -2.84 17.50 -14.82
N MET A 100 -2.44 18.67 -14.30
CA MET A 100 -3.38 19.73 -13.91
C MET A 100 -3.99 20.46 -15.10
N ASN A 101 -3.27 20.50 -16.23
CA ASN A 101 -3.72 21.18 -17.44
C ASN A 101 -4.38 20.23 -18.46
N LEU A 102 -4.38 18.91 -18.20
CA LEU A 102 -4.91 17.91 -19.14
C LEU A 102 -6.43 18.07 -19.38
N LEU A 103 -7.18 18.38 -18.32
CA LEU A 103 -8.65 18.42 -18.34
C LEU A 103 -9.22 19.79 -17.92
N SER A 104 -8.36 20.72 -17.48
CA SER A 104 -8.78 22.01 -16.93
C SER A 104 -8.85 23.09 -18.01
N ARG A 105 -9.91 23.90 -17.99
CA ARG A 105 -10.01 25.12 -18.81
C ARG A 105 -9.14 26.25 -18.25
N GLU A 106 -9.00 26.28 -16.93
CA GLU A 106 -8.10 27.19 -16.23
C GLU A 106 -6.72 26.54 -16.17
N GLN A 107 -5.79 27.09 -16.95
CA GLN A 107 -4.42 26.59 -16.96
C GLN A 107 -3.65 27.09 -15.75
N ILE A 108 -2.90 26.21 -15.11
CA ILE A 108 -1.89 26.56 -14.13
C ILE A 108 -0.54 26.69 -14.80
N SER A 109 0.23 27.68 -14.40
CA SER A 109 1.58 27.91 -14.90
C SER A 109 2.60 26.95 -14.27
N MET A 110 3.72 26.75 -14.97
CA MET A 110 4.86 26.01 -14.42
C MET A 110 5.42 26.66 -13.14
N LYS A 111 5.31 27.99 -13.02
CA LYS A 111 5.73 28.73 -11.82
C LYS A 111 4.87 28.36 -10.61
N GLU A 112 3.55 28.30 -10.79
CA GLU A 112 2.62 27.88 -9.72
C GLU A 112 2.86 26.43 -9.30
N CYS A 113 3.12 25.52 -10.25
CA CYS A 113 3.47 24.13 -9.93
C CYS A 113 4.72 24.03 -9.05
N LYS A 114 5.77 24.79 -9.39
CA LYS A 114 7.01 24.85 -8.60
C LYS A 114 6.76 25.40 -7.20
N ASN A 115 5.99 26.48 -7.08
CA ASN A 115 5.61 27.06 -5.79
C ASN A 115 4.83 26.05 -4.92
N VAL A 116 3.89 25.31 -5.49
CA VAL A 116 3.16 24.25 -4.78
C VAL A 116 4.11 23.18 -4.24
N ILE A 117 5.07 22.73 -5.05
CA ILE A 117 6.05 21.72 -4.63
C ILE A 117 6.96 22.25 -3.54
N GLU A 118 7.40 23.50 -3.62
CA GLU A 118 8.22 24.15 -2.59
C GLU A 118 7.47 24.26 -1.26
N LEU A 119 6.19 24.65 -1.29
CA LEU A 119 5.33 24.68 -0.10
C LEU A 119 5.14 23.27 0.49
N CYS A 120 4.99 22.26 -0.36
CA CYS A 120 4.80 20.87 0.05
C CYS A 120 6.09 20.13 0.41
N SER A 121 7.23 20.81 0.43
CA SER A 121 8.54 20.20 0.65
C SER A 121 9.36 20.96 1.70
N VAL A 122 10.34 20.26 2.28
CA VAL A 122 11.23 20.83 3.31
C VAL A 122 12.70 20.82 2.88
N SER A 123 13.00 20.25 1.72
CA SER A 123 14.32 20.11 1.10
C SER A 123 14.22 20.36 -0.40
N SER A 124 15.36 20.53 -1.08
CA SER A 124 15.44 20.70 -2.55
C SER A 124 15.13 19.43 -3.35
N ARG A 125 14.93 18.31 -2.67
CA ARG A 125 14.57 17.01 -3.24
C ARG A 125 13.69 16.24 -2.25
N GLY A 126 12.80 15.42 -2.78
CA GLY A 126 12.00 14.49 -2.01
C GLY A 126 10.73 15.11 -1.42
N LEU A 127 9.85 14.25 -0.92
CA LEU A 127 8.59 14.62 -0.29
C LEU A 127 8.59 14.19 1.20
N PRO A 128 8.03 14.99 2.14
CA PRO A 128 8.03 14.64 3.55
C PRO A 128 6.99 13.57 3.89
N LEU A 129 7.37 12.49 4.59
CA LEU A 129 6.49 11.36 4.91
C LEU A 129 5.25 11.71 5.77
N GLY A 130 5.25 12.83 6.50
CA GLY A 130 4.13 13.22 7.37
C GLY A 130 3.24 14.33 6.80
N PHE A 131 3.50 14.82 5.59
CA PHE A 131 2.65 15.82 4.95
C PHE A 131 1.48 15.16 4.23
N ILE A 132 0.29 15.76 4.33
CA ILE A 132 -0.94 15.24 3.70
C ILE A 132 -0.91 15.33 2.17
N THR A 133 -0.06 16.19 1.60
CA THR A 133 0.13 16.35 0.15
C THR A 133 1.07 15.31 -0.45
N SER A 134 2.01 14.76 0.34
CA SER A 134 3.01 13.81 -0.15
C SER A 134 2.41 12.54 -0.77
N PRO A 135 1.38 11.90 -0.18
CA PRO A 135 0.64 10.82 -0.82
C PRO A 135 0.20 11.11 -2.26
N LEU A 136 -0.54 12.21 -2.46
CA LEU A 136 -1.11 12.58 -3.75
C LEU A 136 -0.02 12.95 -4.76
N LEU A 137 0.94 13.79 -4.35
CA LEU A 137 2.07 14.19 -5.20
C LEU A 137 2.94 13.00 -5.62
N SER A 138 3.11 12.00 -4.75
CA SER A 138 3.83 10.77 -5.11
C SER A 138 3.09 9.94 -6.17
N ASN A 139 1.75 9.97 -6.16
CA ASN A 139 0.94 9.33 -7.20
C ASN A 139 0.97 10.10 -8.52
N VAL A 140 0.98 11.44 -8.49
CA VAL A 140 1.22 12.28 -9.69
C VAL A 140 2.58 11.91 -10.30
N TYR A 141 3.62 11.82 -9.48
CA TYR A 141 4.98 11.49 -9.93
C TYR A 141 5.07 10.16 -10.69
N MET A 142 4.34 9.15 -10.20
CA MET A 142 4.43 7.77 -10.68
C MET A 142 3.40 7.41 -11.76
N LYS A 143 2.44 8.28 -12.09
CA LYS A 143 1.36 7.93 -13.03
C LYS A 143 1.88 7.54 -14.42
N GLU A 144 2.79 8.33 -14.97
CA GLU A 144 3.40 8.03 -16.27
C GLU A 144 4.27 6.76 -16.19
N PHE A 145 5.04 6.59 -15.11
CA PHE A 145 5.84 5.40 -14.87
C PHE A 145 4.97 4.14 -14.95
N ASP A 146 3.83 4.14 -14.27
CA ASP A 146 2.92 2.99 -14.21
C ASP A 146 2.45 2.57 -15.61
N GLY A 147 2.12 3.55 -16.46
CA GLY A 147 1.67 3.32 -17.84
C GLY A 147 2.78 2.75 -18.74
N ILE A 148 3.98 3.34 -18.68
CA ILE A 148 5.13 2.88 -19.46
C ILE A 148 5.55 1.48 -19.02
N PHE A 149 5.66 1.26 -17.70
CA PHE A 149 6.06 -0.02 -17.13
C PHE A 149 5.11 -1.14 -17.56
N PHE A 150 3.80 -0.94 -17.43
CA PHE A 150 2.82 -1.94 -17.86
C PHE A 150 2.82 -2.14 -19.38
N GLY A 151 3.01 -1.07 -20.16
CA GLY A 151 3.14 -1.15 -21.61
C GLY A 151 4.32 -2.02 -22.06
N GLN A 152 5.45 -1.93 -21.37
CA GLN A 152 6.62 -2.76 -21.62
C GLN A 152 6.45 -4.20 -21.09
N LEU A 153 5.83 -4.37 -19.91
CA LEU A 153 5.53 -5.68 -19.32
C LEU A 153 4.70 -6.56 -20.26
N LYS A 154 3.69 -5.97 -20.94
CA LYS A 154 2.85 -6.70 -21.91
C LYS A 154 3.62 -7.25 -23.11
N LYS A 155 4.80 -6.73 -23.41
CA LYS A 155 5.64 -7.19 -24.53
C LYS A 155 6.45 -8.45 -24.20
N LEU A 156 6.45 -8.89 -22.94
CA LEU A 156 7.19 -10.07 -22.49
C LEU A 156 6.48 -11.41 -22.83
N GLY A 157 5.34 -11.39 -23.53
CA GLY A 157 4.64 -12.62 -23.94
C GLY A 157 4.03 -13.42 -22.77
N LEU A 158 3.83 -12.78 -21.62
CA LEU A 158 3.28 -13.42 -20.42
C LEU A 158 1.77 -13.65 -20.57
N GLU A 159 1.29 -14.74 -19.99
CA GLU A 159 -0.15 -15.02 -19.87
C GLU A 159 -0.73 -14.30 -18.64
N ASN A 160 -1.78 -13.51 -18.85
CA ASN A 160 -2.45 -12.70 -17.81
C ASN A 160 -1.48 -11.84 -16.94
N PRO A 161 -0.63 -10.98 -17.53
CA PRO A 161 0.25 -10.12 -16.77
C PRO A 161 -0.58 -9.06 -16.01
N ILE A 162 -0.47 -9.08 -14.69
CA ILE A 162 -1.09 -8.09 -13.81
C ILE A 162 0.01 -7.30 -13.12
N TYR A 163 -0.16 -5.98 -13.11
CA TYR A 163 0.70 -5.03 -12.42
C TYR A 163 -0.12 -4.17 -11.47
N THR A 164 0.37 -4.00 -10.25
CA THR A 164 -0.12 -3.01 -9.29
C THR A 164 1.04 -2.32 -8.60
N ARG A 165 0.79 -1.09 -8.15
CA ARG A 165 1.70 -0.34 -7.28
C ARG A 165 0.97 0.12 -6.03
N TYR A 166 1.51 -0.21 -4.86
CA TYR A 166 1.04 0.30 -3.58
C TYR A 166 2.13 1.18 -2.98
N VAL A 167 2.06 2.49 -3.26
CA VAL A 167 3.11 3.46 -2.88
C VAL A 167 4.45 3.10 -3.56
N ASP A 168 5.42 2.59 -2.81
CA ASP A 168 6.76 2.16 -3.23
C ASP A 168 6.84 0.65 -3.53
N ASP A 169 5.85 -0.14 -3.13
CA ASP A 169 5.75 -1.56 -3.45
C ASP A 169 5.17 -1.74 -4.86
N ILE A 170 5.89 -2.47 -5.71
CA ILE A 170 5.45 -2.90 -7.04
C ILE A 170 5.20 -4.40 -7.00
N THR A 171 4.03 -4.84 -7.49
CA THR A 171 3.73 -6.27 -7.65
C THR A 171 3.40 -6.56 -9.11
N VAL A 172 4.12 -7.51 -9.68
CA VAL A 172 3.84 -8.12 -10.98
C VAL A 172 3.45 -9.56 -10.74
N SER A 173 2.44 -10.06 -11.44
CA SER A 173 2.10 -11.48 -11.43
C SER A 173 1.61 -11.95 -12.78
N PHE A 174 1.74 -13.23 -13.05
CA PHE A 174 1.31 -13.84 -14.31
C PHE A 174 0.95 -15.32 -14.11
N LYS A 175 0.26 -15.91 -15.09
CA LYS A 175 0.01 -17.35 -15.14
C LYS A 175 1.29 -18.09 -15.45
N TYR A 176 1.52 -19.20 -14.76
CA TYR A 176 2.70 -20.01 -14.99
C TYR A 176 2.60 -20.71 -16.36
N SER A 177 3.67 -20.64 -17.15
CA SER A 177 3.77 -21.28 -18.46
C SER A 177 5.16 -21.90 -18.62
N ASN A 178 5.24 -23.06 -19.28
CA ASN A 178 6.51 -23.71 -19.60
C ASN A 178 7.26 -23.05 -20.77
N ARG A 179 6.70 -21.99 -21.38
CA ARG A 179 7.31 -21.31 -22.54
C ARG A 179 8.55 -20.50 -22.18
N ILE A 180 8.55 -19.87 -21.00
CA ILE A 180 9.64 -19.00 -20.55
C ILE A 180 9.97 -19.39 -19.10
N PRO A 181 11.23 -19.74 -18.77
CA PRO A 181 11.63 -20.02 -17.40
C PRO A 181 11.29 -18.84 -16.45
N PRO A 182 10.71 -19.09 -15.27
CA PRO A 182 10.31 -17.99 -14.38
C PRO A 182 11.47 -17.08 -13.93
N ILE A 183 12.69 -17.63 -13.84
CA ILE A 183 13.89 -16.85 -13.52
C ILE A 183 14.24 -15.84 -14.62
N GLU A 184 13.99 -16.20 -15.89
CA GLU A 184 14.22 -15.31 -17.02
C GLU A 184 13.21 -14.16 -17.01
N VAL A 185 11.93 -14.47 -16.77
CA VAL A 185 10.88 -13.45 -16.60
C VAL A 185 11.21 -12.54 -15.42
N GLU A 186 11.68 -13.09 -14.30
CA GLU A 186 12.08 -12.32 -13.13
C GLU A 186 13.18 -11.32 -13.47
N ASN A 187 14.24 -11.76 -14.16
CA ASN A 187 15.33 -10.89 -14.60
C ASN A 187 14.82 -9.78 -15.54
N GLN A 188 14.02 -10.13 -16.55
CA GLN A 188 13.45 -9.16 -17.49
C GLN A 188 12.60 -8.09 -16.77
N VAL A 189 11.76 -8.49 -15.80
CA VAL A 189 10.92 -7.56 -15.03
C VAL A 189 11.77 -6.67 -14.11
N VAL A 190 12.82 -7.23 -13.49
CA VAL A 190 13.75 -6.47 -12.64
C VAL A 190 14.53 -5.45 -13.46
N ASP A 191 15.09 -5.84 -14.61
CA ASP A 191 15.85 -4.96 -15.51
C ASP A 191 14.95 -3.86 -16.07
N LEU A 192 13.72 -4.21 -16.43
CA LEU A 192 12.69 -3.25 -16.84
C LEU A 192 12.42 -2.21 -15.73
N ALA A 193 12.18 -2.67 -14.51
CA ALA A 193 11.91 -1.78 -13.38
C ALA A 193 13.12 -0.90 -13.07
N GLN A 194 14.32 -1.48 -13.02
CA GLN A 194 15.56 -0.78 -12.70
C GLN A 194 15.91 0.29 -13.75
N SER A 195 15.75 -0.03 -15.03
CA SER A 195 16.03 0.90 -16.14
C SER A 195 15.00 2.02 -16.25
N LEU A 196 13.73 1.75 -15.93
CA LEU A 196 12.70 2.79 -15.95
C LEU A 196 12.79 3.67 -14.70
N LEU A 197 12.97 3.10 -13.50
CA LEU A 197 13.09 3.87 -12.26
C LEU A 197 14.27 4.85 -12.30
N SER A 198 15.39 4.48 -12.91
CA SER A 198 16.57 5.36 -13.03
C SER A 198 16.27 6.64 -13.82
N LYS A 199 15.42 6.57 -14.86
CA LYS A 199 14.94 7.75 -15.62
C LYS A 199 14.13 8.70 -14.74
N TYR A 200 13.47 8.18 -13.71
CA TYR A 200 12.72 8.94 -12.72
C TYR A 200 13.57 9.32 -11.49
N GLY A 201 14.89 9.11 -11.54
CA GLY A 201 15.78 9.37 -10.41
C GLY A 201 15.49 8.51 -9.17
N LEU A 202 14.84 7.36 -9.38
CA LEU A 202 14.52 6.37 -8.35
C LEU A 202 15.40 5.13 -8.53
N GLN A 203 15.48 4.31 -7.49
CA GLN A 203 16.30 3.10 -7.49
C GLN A 203 15.52 1.92 -6.92
N LEU A 204 15.75 0.73 -7.46
CA LEU A 204 15.19 -0.50 -6.93
C LEU A 204 15.90 -0.89 -5.63
N ASN A 205 15.13 -1.42 -4.68
CA ASN A 205 15.66 -2.02 -3.47
C ASN A 205 15.86 -3.53 -3.66
N ASN A 206 17.00 -3.90 -4.24
CA ASN A 206 17.32 -5.30 -4.56
C ASN A 206 17.27 -6.24 -3.34
N ARG A 207 17.52 -5.73 -2.12
CA ARG A 207 17.45 -6.52 -0.88
C ARG A 207 16.04 -6.95 -0.50
N LYS A 208 15.01 -6.24 -0.99
CA LYS A 208 13.60 -6.52 -0.71
C LYS A 208 12.87 -7.18 -1.89
N LYS A 209 13.56 -7.42 -3.00
CA LYS A 209 13.05 -8.21 -4.12
C LYS A 209 12.61 -9.57 -3.61
N ARG A 210 11.41 -10.01 -3.98
CA ARG A 210 10.89 -11.34 -3.66
C ARG A 210 10.18 -11.92 -4.87
N SER A 211 10.29 -13.23 -5.06
CA SER A 211 9.49 -13.96 -6.03
C SER A 211 8.85 -15.18 -5.37
N TYR A 212 7.65 -15.52 -5.84
CA TYR A 212 6.85 -16.62 -5.31
C TYR A 212 6.18 -17.39 -6.44
N ASN A 213 6.25 -18.72 -6.35
CA ASN A 213 5.46 -19.62 -7.17
C ASN A 213 4.38 -20.28 -6.29
N LEU A 214 3.12 -20.00 -6.55
CA LEU A 214 1.99 -20.53 -5.76
C LEU A 214 1.81 -22.03 -5.96
N ASN A 215 2.31 -22.60 -7.06
CA ASN A 215 2.28 -24.05 -7.26
C ASN A 215 3.26 -24.78 -6.32
N ILE A 216 4.19 -24.06 -5.70
CA ILE A 216 5.16 -24.61 -4.74
C ILE A 216 4.81 -24.17 -3.32
N SER A 217 4.58 -22.87 -3.13
CA SER A 217 4.38 -22.26 -1.79
C SER A 217 2.94 -22.35 -1.27
N ASN A 218 1.96 -22.64 -2.13
CA ASN A 218 0.52 -22.57 -1.87
C ASN A 218 -0.01 -21.21 -1.39
N HIS A 219 0.84 -20.20 -1.18
CA HIS A 219 0.41 -18.87 -0.77
C HIS A 219 1.44 -17.78 -1.10
N VAL A 220 0.96 -16.55 -1.26
CA VAL A 220 1.78 -15.35 -1.35
C VAL A 220 1.15 -14.24 -0.52
N ARG A 221 1.97 -13.37 0.08
CA ARG A 221 1.50 -12.20 0.84
C ARG A 221 1.75 -10.91 0.08
N ILE A 222 0.68 -10.19 -0.26
CA ILE A 222 0.71 -8.88 -0.92
C ILE A 222 0.14 -7.84 0.05
N THR A 223 0.94 -6.85 0.43
CA THR A 223 0.52 -5.74 1.32
C THR A 223 -0.25 -6.18 2.57
N GLY A 224 0.19 -7.27 3.21
CA GLY A 224 -0.43 -7.82 4.43
C GLY A 224 -1.55 -8.84 4.22
N ILE A 225 -2.07 -8.99 3.00
CA ILE A 225 -3.11 -9.98 2.68
C ILE A 225 -2.48 -11.17 1.97
N ASN A 226 -2.93 -12.37 2.29
CA ASN A 226 -2.46 -13.58 1.63
C ASN A 226 -3.44 -14.01 0.55
N ILE A 227 -2.90 -14.36 -0.62
CA ILE A 227 -3.60 -15.20 -1.60
C ILE A 227 -3.18 -16.63 -1.31
N THR A 228 -4.13 -17.52 -1.05
CA THR A 228 -3.86 -18.95 -0.82
C THR A 228 -4.46 -19.79 -1.94
N LYS A 229 -3.73 -20.81 -2.39
CA LYS A 229 -4.17 -21.83 -3.34
C LYS A 229 -4.52 -23.11 -2.56
N GLN A 230 -5.77 -23.55 -2.68
CA GLN A 230 -6.26 -24.79 -2.07
C GLN A 230 -5.97 -26.00 -2.98
N PRO A 231 -6.03 -27.24 -2.45
CA PRO A 231 -5.84 -28.46 -3.24
C PRO A 231 -6.80 -28.60 -4.43
N ASP A 232 -8.02 -28.08 -4.30
CA ASP A 232 -9.04 -28.04 -5.37
C ASP A 232 -8.84 -26.87 -6.36
N ASN A 233 -7.66 -26.24 -6.36
CA ASN A 233 -7.31 -25.03 -7.11
C ASN A 233 -8.13 -23.78 -6.77
N LYS A 234 -9.02 -23.80 -5.77
CA LYS A 234 -9.71 -22.59 -5.32
C LYS A 234 -8.71 -21.62 -4.71
N ARG A 235 -8.99 -20.33 -4.91
CA ARG A 235 -8.13 -19.25 -4.44
C ARG A 235 -8.90 -18.32 -3.55
N LEU A 236 -8.31 -17.99 -2.40
CA LEU A 236 -8.92 -17.15 -1.40
C LEU A 236 -7.98 -16.03 -0.99
N LEU A 237 -8.58 -14.89 -0.66
CA LEU A 237 -7.93 -13.83 0.09
C LEU A 237 -8.16 -14.07 1.57
N THR A 238 -7.10 -14.05 2.37
CA THR A 238 -7.16 -14.30 3.81
C THR A 238 -6.14 -13.47 4.57
N VAL A 239 -6.44 -13.19 5.83
CA VAL A 239 -5.49 -12.59 6.75
C VAL A 239 -4.61 -13.69 7.35
N GLY A 240 -3.36 -13.35 7.68
CA GLY A 240 -2.40 -14.33 8.22
C GLY A 240 -2.87 -14.94 9.55
N ARG A 241 -2.49 -16.20 9.79
CA ARG A 241 -2.86 -16.92 11.02
C ARG A 241 -2.40 -16.20 12.30
N ALA A 242 -1.26 -15.51 12.26
CA ALA A 242 -0.78 -14.71 13.38
C ALA A 242 -1.79 -13.63 13.81
N THR A 243 -2.30 -12.84 12.87
CA THR A 243 -3.31 -11.80 13.14
C THR A 243 -4.64 -12.40 13.60
N LYS A 244 -5.05 -13.56 13.07
CA LYS A 244 -6.25 -14.25 13.55
C LYS A 244 -6.07 -14.77 14.98
N ASN A 245 -4.89 -15.29 15.31
CA ASN A 245 -4.59 -15.69 16.69
C ASN A 245 -4.54 -14.49 17.64
N GLU A 246 -4.01 -13.35 17.20
CA GLU A 246 -4.04 -12.09 17.93
C GLU A 246 -5.49 -11.66 18.22
N LEU A 247 -6.40 -11.79 17.24
CA LEU A 247 -7.83 -11.56 17.44
C LEU A 247 -8.41 -12.45 18.52
N TYR A 248 -8.16 -13.75 18.41
CA TYR A 248 -8.66 -14.72 19.37
C TYR A 248 -8.19 -14.39 20.79
N TRP A 249 -6.88 -14.28 21.00
CA TRP A 249 -6.34 -14.06 22.34
C TRP A 249 -6.66 -12.67 22.89
N GLY A 250 -6.68 -11.66 22.03
CA GLY A 250 -7.08 -10.32 22.41
C GLY A 250 -8.55 -10.25 22.86
N ALA A 251 -9.45 -10.98 22.20
CA ALA A 251 -10.84 -11.07 22.62
C ALA A 251 -11.00 -11.75 24.00
N ILE A 252 -10.24 -12.82 24.26
CA ILE A 252 -10.20 -13.47 25.57
C ILE A 252 -9.65 -12.53 26.66
N ASP A 253 -8.61 -11.75 26.35
CA ASP A 253 -8.05 -10.74 27.28
C ASP A 253 -9.06 -9.63 27.58
N CYS A 254 -9.79 -9.15 26.57
CA CYS A 254 -10.82 -8.13 26.73
C CYS A 254 -11.97 -8.59 27.63
N LEU A 255 -12.37 -9.86 27.54
CA LEU A 255 -13.43 -10.42 28.40
C LEU A 255 -13.06 -10.34 29.89
N LYS A 256 -11.77 -10.44 30.21
CA LYS A 256 -11.25 -10.36 31.58
C LYS A 256 -10.98 -8.92 32.03
N SER A 257 -10.35 -8.13 31.18
CA SER A 257 -9.86 -6.80 31.53
C SER A 257 -10.91 -5.69 31.40
N ARG A 258 -11.86 -5.84 30.46
CA ARG A 258 -12.88 -4.83 30.10
C ARG A 258 -12.29 -3.44 29.80
N ASP A 259 -11.11 -3.42 29.18
CA ASP A 259 -10.45 -2.18 28.75
C ASP A 259 -11.09 -1.66 27.45
N PRO A 260 -11.75 -0.47 27.45
CA PRO A 260 -12.46 0.04 26.28
C PRO A 260 -11.55 0.26 25.07
N GLU A 261 -10.29 0.67 25.26
CA GLU A 261 -9.36 0.92 24.15
C GLU A 261 -8.98 -0.40 23.46
N LYS A 262 -8.73 -1.45 24.25
CA LYS A 262 -8.46 -2.79 23.71
C LYS A 262 -9.69 -3.37 23.02
N ILE A 263 -10.89 -3.19 23.58
CA ILE A 263 -12.14 -3.64 22.96
C ILE A 263 -12.33 -2.98 21.60
N ALA A 264 -12.17 -1.65 21.52
CA ALA A 264 -12.24 -0.92 20.26
C ALA A 264 -11.20 -1.42 19.24
N HIS A 265 -9.97 -1.70 19.69
CA HIS A 265 -8.93 -2.27 18.84
C HIS A 265 -9.31 -3.66 18.29
N ILE A 266 -9.82 -4.56 19.14
CA ILE A 266 -10.23 -5.91 18.75
C ILE A 266 -11.44 -5.89 17.81
N LYS A 267 -12.46 -5.06 18.08
CA LYS A 267 -13.60 -4.85 17.16
C LYS A 267 -13.14 -4.30 15.80
N GLY A 268 -12.19 -3.37 15.80
CA GLY A 268 -11.57 -2.86 14.58
C GLY A 268 -10.84 -3.94 13.79
N MET A 269 -10.09 -4.81 14.47
CA MET A 269 -9.38 -5.92 13.85
C MET A 269 -10.34 -6.98 13.29
N GLN A 270 -11.43 -7.28 14.00
CA GLN A 270 -12.51 -8.15 13.53
C GLN A 270 -13.12 -7.59 12.24
N SER A 271 -13.46 -6.30 12.23
CA SER A 271 -14.02 -5.60 11.06
C SER A 271 -13.07 -5.65 9.88
N PHE A 272 -11.77 -5.45 10.11
CA PHE A 272 -10.74 -5.59 9.08
C PHE A 272 -10.71 -7.01 8.50
N ILE A 273 -10.66 -8.05 9.33
CA ILE A 273 -10.61 -9.45 8.87
C ILE A 273 -11.87 -9.80 8.06
N LEU A 274 -13.05 -9.41 8.55
CA LEU A 274 -14.33 -9.62 7.85
C LEU A 274 -14.35 -8.89 6.51
N SER A 275 -13.76 -7.69 6.42
CA SER A 275 -13.67 -6.96 5.16
C SER A 275 -12.88 -7.71 4.08
N ILE A 276 -11.96 -8.62 4.47
CA ILE A 276 -11.14 -9.43 3.56
C ILE A 276 -11.80 -10.79 3.28
N GLU A 277 -12.16 -11.55 4.31
CA GLU A 277 -12.58 -12.96 4.18
C GLU A 277 -14.07 -13.11 3.82
N LYS A 278 -14.90 -12.08 4.05
CA LYS A 278 -16.35 -11.95 3.76
C LYS A 278 -17.26 -13.00 4.44
N ASN A 279 -16.92 -14.28 4.34
CA ASN A 279 -17.74 -15.43 4.76
C ASN A 279 -17.34 -16.00 6.14
N GLY A 280 -16.62 -15.21 6.95
CA GLY A 280 -16.16 -15.58 8.30
C GLY A 280 -14.70 -16.03 8.37
N TYR A 281 -14.12 -15.96 9.57
CA TYR A 281 -12.68 -16.14 9.82
C TYR A 281 -12.35 -17.27 10.81
N GLU A 282 -13.36 -17.94 11.35
CA GLU A 282 -13.19 -18.88 12.46
C GLU A 282 -12.69 -20.27 12.05
N LYS A 283 -12.77 -20.59 10.75
CA LYS A 283 -12.37 -21.90 10.20
C LYS A 283 -10.89 -22.26 10.46
N CYS A 284 -10.05 -21.27 10.81
CA CYS A 284 -8.64 -21.51 11.11
C CYS A 284 -8.35 -21.93 12.56
N TYR A 285 -9.34 -21.81 13.47
CA TYR A 285 -9.17 -22.15 14.89
C TYR A 285 -9.33 -23.65 15.12
N SER A 286 -8.60 -24.17 16.12
CA SER A 286 -8.70 -25.59 16.47
C SER A 286 -10.01 -25.89 17.18
N LYS A 287 -10.42 -27.18 17.20
CA LYS A 287 -11.61 -27.62 17.95
C LYS A 287 -11.53 -27.22 19.43
N ALA A 288 -10.34 -27.29 20.04
CA ALA A 288 -10.11 -26.90 21.43
C ALA A 288 -10.34 -25.40 21.66
N MET A 289 -9.89 -24.54 20.74
CA MET A 289 -10.14 -23.10 20.81
C MET A 289 -11.64 -22.80 20.70
N ILE A 290 -12.33 -23.41 19.74
CA ILE A 290 -13.79 -23.24 19.60
C ILE A 290 -14.53 -23.75 20.85
N GLN A 291 -14.09 -24.86 21.44
CA GLN A 291 -14.69 -25.39 22.67
C GLN A 291 -14.45 -24.45 23.86
N GLN A 292 -13.29 -23.79 23.94
CA GLN A 292 -13.03 -22.79 24.98
C GLN A 292 -14.01 -21.62 24.89
N ILE A 293 -14.33 -21.14 23.69
CA ILE A 293 -15.33 -20.08 23.48
C ILE A 293 -16.72 -20.53 23.97
N ARG A 294 -17.10 -21.78 23.67
CA ARG A 294 -18.35 -22.37 24.18
C ARG A 294 -18.40 -22.48 25.68
N ASN A 295 -17.29 -22.88 26.31
CA ASN A 295 -17.18 -22.95 27.76
C ASN A 295 -17.29 -21.57 28.43
N LEU A 296 -16.99 -20.49 27.69
CA LEU A 296 -17.19 -19.10 28.12
C LEU A 296 -18.64 -18.60 27.90
N GLY A 297 -19.53 -19.43 27.36
CA GLY A 297 -20.95 -19.11 27.17
C GLY A 297 -21.32 -18.55 25.79
N PHE A 298 -20.40 -18.58 24.81
CA PHE A 298 -20.64 -18.05 23.47
C PHE A 298 -20.65 -19.15 22.39
N PHE A 299 -21.52 -19.05 21.38
CA PHE A 299 -21.56 -20.00 20.27
C PHE A 299 -20.40 -19.81 19.28
N SER A 300 -19.86 -18.60 19.18
CA SER A 300 -18.77 -18.23 18.26
C SER A 300 -17.84 -17.16 18.83
N LEU A 301 -16.63 -17.03 18.29
CA LEU A 301 -15.72 -15.94 18.65
C LEU A 301 -16.30 -14.59 18.21
N LYS A 302 -17.00 -14.56 17.06
CA LYS A 302 -17.70 -13.37 16.60
C LYS A 302 -18.69 -12.86 17.64
N GLU A 303 -19.56 -13.75 18.14
CA GLU A 303 -20.54 -13.40 19.17
C GLU A 303 -19.87 -12.89 20.45
N LEU A 304 -18.78 -13.53 20.90
CA LEU A 304 -18.00 -13.05 22.03
C LEU A 304 -17.54 -11.61 21.79
N ILE A 305 -16.88 -11.34 20.66
CA ILE A 305 -16.35 -9.99 20.34
C ILE A 305 -17.48 -8.96 20.25
N ASP A 306 -18.61 -9.33 19.64
CA ASP A 306 -19.76 -8.44 19.47
C ASP A 306 -20.40 -8.08 20.83
N SER A 307 -20.32 -8.97 21.82
CA SER A 307 -20.82 -8.76 23.19
C SER A 307 -19.92 -7.94 24.11
N LEU A 308 -18.69 -7.64 23.70
CA LEU A 308 -17.77 -6.82 24.50
C LEU A 308 -18.22 -5.36 24.47
N ASP A 309 -18.47 -4.76 25.63
CA ASP A 309 -18.79 -3.34 25.79
C ASP A 309 -17.65 -2.57 26.48
#